data_AF-A0A374WQJ8-F1
#
_entry.id   AF-A0A374WQJ8-F1
#
_cell.length_a   1.000
_cell.length_b   1.000
_cell.length_c   1.000
_cell.angle_alpha   90.00
_cell.angle_beta   90.00
_cell.angle_gamma   90.00
#
_symmetry.space_group_name_H-M   'P 1'
#
loop_
_entity.id
_entity.type
_entity.pdbx_description
1 polymer ?
#
loop_
_entity_poly.entity_id
_entity_poly.type
_entity_poly.pdbx_seq_one_letter_code
_entity_poly.pdbx_strand_id
1 'polypeptide(L)'
;MSWKRTGDWDKVPSILEEAVKRVERAVLFNLYVIGEGSVNHAREHGTYKDRTSNLRNSIGYVIAYDGEIIEYGFKKSAGITDKKAFLADYKIQEMIGDSGFDLIIVAGMNYARPVENQGYDVLSSTEKYLKREVQTKIRRILSKAGFNQ
;
A
#
# COMPACT_ATOMS: atom_id res chain seq x y z
N MET A 1 -37.84 -44.60 13.54
CA MET A 1 -36.77 -44.40 12.54
C MET A 1 -35.96 -43.20 12.98
N SER A 2 -34.65 -43.33 13.16
CA SER A 2 -33.78 -42.24 13.61
C SER A 2 -32.81 -41.89 12.49
N TRP A 3 -32.86 -40.64 12.03
CA TRP A 3 -31.94 -40.12 11.02
C TRP A 3 -31.01 -39.13 11.70
N LYS A 4 -29.70 -39.35 11.57
CA LYS A 4 -28.69 -38.34 11.89
C LYS A 4 -28.05 -37.88 10.59
N ARG A 5 -28.42 -36.68 10.14
CA ARG A 5 -27.71 -35.98 9.06
C ARG A 5 -26.58 -35.19 9.71
N THR A 6 -25.35 -35.61 9.50
CA THR A 6 -24.17 -34.76 9.72
C THR A 6 -23.97 -33.91 8.46
N GLY A 7 -23.56 -32.64 8.59
CA GLY A 7 -23.35 -31.75 7.45
C GLY A 7 -22.29 -32.26 6.46
N ASP A 8 -22.19 -31.60 5.30
CA ASP A 8 -21.13 -31.84 4.33
C ASP A 8 -19.86 -31.11 4.76
N TRP A 9 -19.16 -31.69 5.74
CA TRP A 9 -18.01 -31.09 6.39
C TRP A 9 -16.82 -30.88 5.43
N ASP A 10 -16.78 -31.64 4.32
CA ASP A 10 -15.76 -31.51 3.27
C ASP A 10 -15.84 -30.15 2.54
N LYS A 11 -17.00 -29.48 2.59
CA LYS A 11 -17.20 -28.13 2.03
C LYS A 11 -16.80 -27.00 2.96
N VAL A 12 -16.63 -27.27 4.26
CA VAL A 12 -16.31 -26.22 5.23
C VAL A 12 -14.96 -25.55 4.92
N PRO A 13 -13.87 -26.30 4.62
CA PRO A 13 -12.59 -25.69 4.26
C PRO A 13 -12.68 -24.75 3.05
N SER A 14 -13.37 -25.16 1.97
CA SER A 14 -13.48 -24.34 0.76
C SER A 14 -14.27 -23.06 0.99
N ILE A 15 -15.35 -23.11 1.79
CA ILE A 15 -16.13 -21.92 2.15
C ILE A 15 -15.27 -20.92 2.93
N LEU A 16 -14.46 -21.41 3.88
CA LEU A 16 -13.56 -20.57 4.66
C LEU A 16 -12.45 -19.98 3.79
N GLU A 17 -11.85 -20.78 2.91
CA GLU A 17 -10.82 -20.33 1.97
C GLU A 17 -11.35 -19.24 1.02
N GLU A 18 -12.57 -19.41 0.49
CA GLU A 18 -13.22 -18.38 -0.33
C GLU A 18 -13.49 -17.10 0.45
N ALA A 19 -13.91 -17.20 1.72
CA ALA A 19 -14.14 -16.05 2.57
C ALA A 19 -12.83 -15.28 2.84
N VAL A 20 -11.72 -15.99 3.15
CA VAL A 20 -10.40 -15.40 3.34
C VAL A 20 -9.93 -14.69 2.06
N LYS A 21 -10.00 -15.36 0.91
CA LYS A 21 -9.65 -14.76 -0.40
C LYS A 21 -10.46 -13.51 -0.72
N ARG A 22 -11.74 -13.45 -0.32
CA ARG A 22 -12.56 -12.25 -0.49
C ARG A 22 -12.08 -11.08 0.38
N VAL A 23 -11.66 -11.36 1.61
CA VAL A 23 -11.11 -10.35 2.52
C VAL A 23 -9.76 -9.86 1.99
N GLU A 24 -8.86 -10.75 1.56
CA GLU A 24 -7.56 -10.39 0.98
C GLU A 24 -7.70 -9.47 -0.25
N ARG A 25 -8.58 -9.81 -1.19
CA ARG A 25 -8.86 -8.96 -2.36
C ARG A 25 -9.40 -7.58 -1.94
N ALA A 26 -10.24 -7.53 -0.90
CA ALA A 26 -10.76 -6.26 -0.39
C ALA A 26 -9.65 -5.42 0.25
N VAL A 27 -8.73 -6.04 0.99
CA VAL A 27 -7.54 -5.36 1.56
C VAL A 27 -6.66 -4.83 0.43
N LEU A 28 -6.26 -5.67 -0.52
CA LEU A 28 -5.42 -5.27 -1.65
C LEU A 28 -6.02 -4.10 -2.44
N PHE A 29 -7.31 -4.17 -2.78
CA PHE A 29 -8.00 -3.08 -3.47
C PHE A 29 -7.97 -1.77 -2.65
N ASN A 30 -8.17 -1.85 -1.34
CA ASN A 30 -8.11 -0.64 -0.51
C ASN A 30 -6.68 -0.09 -0.40
N LEU A 31 -5.66 -0.94 -0.30
CA LEU A 31 -4.26 -0.51 -0.31
C LEU A 31 -3.90 0.19 -1.62
N TYR A 32 -4.37 -0.31 -2.76
CA TYR A 32 -4.24 0.38 -4.05
C TYR A 32 -4.85 1.79 -4.02
N VAL A 33 -6.10 1.90 -3.57
CA VAL A 33 -6.80 3.20 -3.46
C VAL A 33 -6.07 4.15 -2.50
N ILE A 34 -5.58 3.64 -1.38
CA ILE A 34 -4.83 4.44 -0.40
C ILE A 34 -3.48 4.88 -0.98
N GLY A 35 -2.79 3.99 -1.70
CA GLY A 35 -1.52 4.28 -2.38
C GLY A 35 -1.67 5.44 -3.37
N GLU A 36 -2.63 5.34 -4.28
CA GLU A 36 -2.96 6.41 -5.24
C GLU A 36 -3.31 7.72 -4.53
N GLY A 37 -4.17 7.65 -3.51
CA GLY A 37 -4.55 8.81 -2.69
C GLY A 37 -3.35 9.47 -2.00
N SER A 38 -2.42 8.66 -1.48
CA SER A 38 -1.23 9.14 -0.78
C SER A 38 -0.23 9.79 -1.73
N VAL A 39 -0.04 9.23 -2.92
CA VAL A 39 0.78 9.85 -3.97
C VAL A 39 0.20 11.20 -4.38
N ASN A 40 -1.11 11.30 -4.59
CA ASN A 40 -1.76 12.56 -4.94
C ASN A 40 -1.64 13.57 -3.80
N HIS A 41 -1.89 13.13 -2.56
CA HIS A 41 -1.74 13.97 -1.38
C HIS A 41 -0.33 14.58 -1.28
N ALA A 42 0.73 13.77 -1.42
CA ALA A 42 2.11 14.24 -1.40
C ALA A 42 2.42 15.22 -2.53
N ARG A 43 1.87 14.96 -3.72
CA ARG A 43 2.00 15.82 -4.90
C ARG A 43 1.15 17.08 -4.84
N GLU A 44 0.24 17.23 -3.91
CA GLU A 44 -0.56 18.45 -3.74
C GLU A 44 -0.04 19.29 -2.57
N HIS A 45 0.39 18.64 -1.49
CA HIS A 45 0.70 19.29 -0.22
C HIS A 45 2.20 19.55 0.00
N GLY A 46 3.08 19.00 -0.85
CA GLY A 46 4.52 19.22 -0.69
C GLY A 46 4.92 20.69 -0.82
N THR A 47 5.66 21.20 0.18
CA THR A 47 5.98 22.64 0.34
C THR A 47 7.28 23.08 -0.32
N TYR A 48 8.03 22.14 -0.92
CA TYR A 48 9.23 22.46 -1.67
C TYR A 48 8.92 23.19 -2.99
N LYS A 49 9.83 24.07 -3.40
CA LYS A 49 9.73 24.75 -4.70
C LYS A 49 9.98 23.74 -5.82
N ASP A 50 8.95 23.46 -6.60
CA ASP A 50 9.08 22.60 -7.77
C ASP A 50 9.77 23.36 -8.92
N ARG A 51 10.97 22.95 -9.29
CA ARG A 51 11.78 23.57 -10.37
C ARG A 51 11.87 22.71 -11.61
N THR A 52 12.02 21.39 -11.42
CA THR A 52 12.24 20.42 -12.50
C THR A 52 11.15 19.36 -12.55
N SER A 53 10.22 19.36 -11.61
CA SER A 53 9.21 18.32 -11.40
C SER A 53 9.75 16.93 -11.08
N ASN A 54 11.07 16.76 -10.97
CA ASN A 54 11.69 15.46 -10.67
C ASN A 54 11.25 14.91 -9.31
N LEU A 55 11.29 15.72 -8.25
CA LEU A 55 10.91 15.27 -6.92
C LEU A 55 9.43 14.86 -6.89
N ARG A 56 8.53 15.76 -7.33
CA ARG A 56 7.08 15.53 -7.33
C ARG A 56 6.67 14.34 -8.20
N ASN A 57 7.29 14.17 -9.36
CA ASN A 57 7.00 13.06 -10.27
C ASN A 57 7.63 11.73 -9.82
N SER A 58 8.71 11.77 -9.03
CA SER A 58 9.33 10.56 -8.46
C SER A 58 8.53 9.94 -7.31
N ILE A 59 7.47 10.60 -6.84
CA ILE A 59 6.62 10.06 -5.77
C ILE A 59 5.75 8.93 -6.33
N GLY A 60 5.76 7.81 -5.63
CA GLY A 60 5.00 6.60 -5.96
C GLY A 60 4.75 5.72 -4.74
N TYR A 61 4.20 4.54 -4.96
CA TYR A 61 4.00 3.52 -3.93
C TYR A 61 4.27 2.11 -4.43
N VAL A 62 4.46 1.20 -3.47
CA VAL A 62 4.58 -0.24 -3.66
C VAL A 62 3.65 -0.95 -2.68
N ILE A 63 3.02 -2.03 -3.14
CA ILE A 63 2.29 -2.97 -2.30
C ILE A 63 3.04 -4.30 -2.35
N ALA A 64 3.36 -4.83 -1.18
CA ALA A 64 3.94 -6.15 -1.02
C ALA A 64 3.04 -7.04 -0.18
N TYR A 65 3.18 -8.35 -0.38
CA TYR A 65 2.54 -9.38 0.40
C TYR A 65 3.52 -10.53 0.63
N ASP A 66 3.76 -10.89 1.89
CA ASP A 66 4.66 -11.97 2.30
C ASP A 66 6.05 -11.90 1.64
N GLY A 67 6.71 -10.74 1.75
CA GLY A 67 8.05 -10.53 1.17
C GLY A 67 8.05 -10.22 -0.33
N GLU A 68 6.93 -10.38 -1.03
CA GLU A 68 6.88 -10.22 -2.48
C GLU A 68 6.12 -8.97 -2.93
N ILE A 69 6.69 -8.25 -3.89
CA ILE A 69 6.02 -7.08 -4.49
C ILE A 69 4.93 -7.55 -5.45
N ILE A 70 3.69 -7.25 -5.10
CA ILE A 70 2.51 -7.65 -5.87
C ILE A 70 1.93 -6.52 -6.72
N GLU A 71 2.11 -5.24 -6.34
CA GLU A 71 1.58 -4.09 -7.08
C GLU A 71 2.42 -2.83 -6.84
N TYR A 72 2.35 -1.85 -7.76
CA TYR A 72 3.04 -0.56 -7.60
C TYR A 72 2.42 0.55 -8.45
N GLY A 73 2.49 1.79 -7.98
CA GLY A 73 2.02 2.96 -8.74
C GLY A 73 3.02 4.10 -8.70
N PHE A 74 3.61 4.44 -9.85
CA PHE A 74 4.45 5.61 -10.02
C PHE A 74 4.29 6.22 -11.42
N LYS A 75 4.55 7.52 -11.54
CA LYS A 75 4.67 8.14 -12.86
C LYS A 75 6.11 7.93 -13.35
N LYS A 76 6.29 7.51 -14.61
CA LYS A 76 7.62 7.52 -15.25
C LYS A 76 8.16 8.96 -15.19
N SER A 77 9.13 9.21 -14.33
CA SER A 77 9.93 10.43 -14.38
C SER A 77 11.06 10.21 -15.40
N ALA A 78 11.67 11.28 -15.89
CA ALA A 78 12.67 11.25 -16.97
C ALA A 78 13.95 10.42 -16.70
N GLY A 79 14.05 9.73 -15.55
CA GLY A 79 15.15 8.81 -15.22
C GLY A 79 14.73 7.41 -14.74
N ILE A 80 13.44 7.14 -14.52
CA ILE A 80 12.95 5.81 -14.07
C ILE A 80 12.27 5.13 -15.26
N THR A 81 13.04 4.34 -16.00
CA THR A 81 12.60 3.66 -17.22
C THR A 81 12.23 2.18 -16.99
N ASP A 82 12.66 1.58 -15.87
CA ASP A 82 12.47 0.17 -15.53
C ASP A 82 12.02 -0.03 -14.07
N LYS A 83 11.03 -0.92 -13.86
CA LYS A 83 10.53 -1.41 -12.57
C LYS A 83 11.67 -1.98 -11.72
N LYS A 84 12.59 -2.75 -12.30
CA LYS A 84 13.71 -3.34 -11.55
C LYS A 84 14.68 -2.29 -11.02
N ALA A 85 15.00 -1.28 -11.83
CA ALA A 85 15.86 -0.18 -11.44
C ALA A 85 15.23 0.61 -10.28
N PHE A 86 13.93 0.95 -10.38
CA PHE A 86 13.18 1.59 -9.29
C PHE A 86 13.30 0.80 -7.98
N LEU A 87 12.96 -0.49 -8.00
CA LEU A 87 12.95 -1.31 -6.79
C LEU A 87 14.34 -1.46 -6.16
N ALA A 88 15.39 -1.54 -6.98
CA ALA A 88 16.77 -1.62 -6.52
C ALA A 88 17.30 -0.28 -5.99
N ASP A 89 17.05 0.83 -6.71
CA ASP A 89 17.58 2.15 -6.39
C ASP A 89 17.04 2.69 -5.06
N TYR A 90 15.81 2.33 -4.70
CA TYR A 90 15.16 2.80 -3.48
C TYR A 90 15.25 1.82 -2.31
N LYS A 91 16.00 0.72 -2.45
CA LYS A 91 16.14 -0.31 -1.40
C LYS A 91 14.77 -0.75 -0.85
N ILE A 92 13.75 -0.77 -1.71
CA ILE A 92 12.37 -1.05 -1.29
C ILE A 92 12.27 -2.44 -0.67
N GLN A 93 13.06 -3.39 -1.16
CA GLN A 93 13.17 -4.73 -0.61
C GLN A 93 13.63 -4.74 0.86
N GLU A 94 14.43 -3.77 1.30
CA GLU A 94 14.86 -3.67 2.71
C GLU A 94 13.73 -3.14 3.63
N MET A 95 12.64 -2.61 3.06
CA MET A 95 11.48 -2.08 3.78
C MET A 95 10.28 -3.04 3.82
N ILE A 96 10.33 -4.11 3.03
CA ILE A 96 9.25 -5.11 2.96
C ILE A 96 9.42 -6.08 4.13
N GLY A 97 8.34 -6.31 4.86
CA GLY A 97 8.28 -7.32 5.91
C GLY A 97 8.09 -8.73 5.36
N ASP A 98 8.46 -9.72 6.17
CA ASP A 98 8.39 -11.14 5.79
C ASP A 98 6.95 -11.70 5.75
N SER A 99 5.96 -10.96 6.25
CA SER A 99 4.58 -11.44 6.37
C SER A 99 3.55 -10.33 6.31
N GLY A 100 2.39 -10.63 5.73
CA GLY A 100 1.25 -9.73 5.64
C GLY A 100 1.42 -8.70 4.53
N PHE A 101 0.54 -7.69 4.52
CA PHE A 101 0.57 -6.64 3.52
C PHE A 101 1.41 -5.45 3.97
N ASP A 102 2.27 -4.96 3.07
CA ASP A 102 2.94 -3.67 3.21
C ASP A 102 2.44 -2.68 2.15
N LEU A 103 2.25 -1.43 2.55
CA LEU A 103 2.04 -0.31 1.65
C LEU A 103 3.13 0.74 1.91
N ILE A 104 4.03 0.88 0.96
CA ILE A 104 5.22 1.72 1.08
C ILE A 104 5.06 2.92 0.15
N ILE A 105 5.16 4.14 0.67
CA ILE A 105 5.18 5.38 -0.13
C ILE A 105 6.62 5.84 -0.29
N VAL A 106 7.03 6.16 -1.51
CA VAL A 106 8.43 6.44 -1.86
C VAL A 106 8.51 7.78 -2.57
N ALA A 107 9.48 8.61 -2.19
CA ALA A 107 9.93 9.77 -2.96
C ALA A 107 11.28 9.44 -3.60
N GLY A 108 11.28 9.20 -4.91
CA GLY A 108 12.40 8.58 -5.61
C GLY A 108 13.62 9.47 -5.89
N MET A 109 13.76 10.63 -5.29
CA MET A 109 14.97 11.45 -5.48
C MET A 109 15.91 11.26 -4.30
N ASN A 110 17.20 11.04 -4.56
CA ASN A 110 18.23 10.91 -3.51
C ASN A 110 18.31 12.16 -2.59
N TYR A 111 17.86 13.31 -3.08
CA TYR A 111 17.75 14.55 -2.32
C TYR A 111 16.40 14.77 -1.61
N ALA A 112 15.43 13.84 -1.71
CA ALA A 112 14.13 13.95 -1.04
C ALA A 112 14.26 14.08 0.48
N ARG A 113 15.07 13.23 1.11
CA ARG A 113 15.33 13.29 2.55
C ARG A 113 16.06 14.58 2.97
N PRO A 114 17.13 15.03 2.28
CA PRO A 114 17.69 16.36 2.52
C PRO A 114 16.67 17.50 2.44
N VAL A 115 15.74 17.47 1.48
CA VAL A 115 14.67 18.48 1.35
C VAL A 115 13.72 18.41 2.55
N GLU A 116 13.33 17.22 2.99
CA GLU A 116 12.51 17.03 4.20
C GLU A 116 13.21 17.57 5.46
N ASN A 117 14.51 17.27 5.60
CA ASN A 117 15.32 17.74 6.73
C ASN A 117 15.51 19.27 6.77
N GLN A 118 15.32 19.96 5.64
CA GLN A 118 15.30 21.43 5.57
C GLN A 118 13.98 22.04 6.03
N GLY A 119 13.01 21.21 6.44
CA GLY A 119 11.69 21.64 6.93
C GLY A 119 10.64 21.76 5.83
N TYR A 120 10.92 21.30 4.62
CA TYR A 120 9.91 21.17 3.58
C TYR A 120 9.16 19.86 3.70
N ASP A 121 7.88 19.86 3.35
CA ASP A 121 7.08 18.64 3.31
C ASP A 121 7.31 17.94 1.98
N VAL A 122 7.88 16.73 2.02
CA VAL A 122 7.92 15.79 0.89
C VAL A 122 6.93 14.66 1.13
N LEU A 123 7.00 14.01 2.28
CA LEU A 123 6.11 12.92 2.68
C LEU A 123 5.56 13.04 4.11
N SER A 124 6.00 13.99 4.94
CA SER A 124 5.59 14.08 6.35
C SER A 124 4.08 14.21 6.55
N SER A 125 3.40 15.09 5.81
CA SER A 125 1.94 15.18 5.91
C SER A 125 1.25 13.94 5.34
N THR A 126 1.84 13.35 4.31
CA THR A 126 1.33 12.16 3.64
C THR A 126 1.40 10.94 4.54
N GLU A 127 2.40 10.81 5.41
CA GLU A 127 2.46 9.75 6.42
C GLU A 127 1.24 9.80 7.35
N LYS A 128 0.84 11.00 7.79
CA LYS A 128 -0.35 11.20 8.64
C LYS A 128 -1.63 10.86 7.89
N TYR A 129 -1.74 11.31 6.63
CA TYR A 129 -2.85 10.97 5.75
C TYR A 129 -2.97 9.45 5.56
N LEU A 130 -1.87 8.79 5.18
CA LEU A 130 -1.77 7.36 4.96
C LEU A 130 -2.25 6.56 6.18
N LYS A 131 -1.70 6.87 7.37
CA LYS A 131 -2.07 6.20 8.62
C LYS A 131 -3.58 6.30 8.90
N ARG A 132 -4.16 7.48 8.69
CA ARG A 132 -5.60 7.71 8.88
C ARG A 132 -6.44 6.91 7.89
N GLU A 133 -6.06 6.91 6.62
CA GLU A 133 -6.80 6.20 5.56
C GLU A 133 -6.74 4.68 5.74
N VAL A 134 -5.57 4.13 6.07
CA VAL A 134 -5.40 2.70 6.39
C VAL A 134 -6.29 2.33 7.57
N GLN A 135 -6.18 3.03 8.70
CA GLN A 135 -7.00 2.74 9.88
C GLN A 135 -8.51 2.80 9.59
N THR A 136 -8.94 3.79 8.81
CA THR A 136 -10.37 3.96 8.47
C THR A 136 -10.87 2.84 7.57
N LYS A 137 -10.13 2.50 6.50
CA LYS A 137 -10.55 1.48 5.53
C LYS A 137 -10.45 0.08 6.11
N ILE A 138 -9.39 -0.25 6.84
CA ILE A 138 -9.24 -1.57 7.48
C ILE A 138 -10.34 -1.81 8.51
N ARG A 139 -10.63 -0.83 9.40
CA ARG A 139 -11.77 -0.96 10.34
C ARG A 139 -13.09 -1.24 9.61
N ARG A 140 -13.33 -0.58 8.48
CA ARG A 140 -14.52 -0.81 7.67
C ARG A 140 -14.57 -2.21 7.04
N ILE A 141 -13.43 -2.72 6.56
CA ILE A 141 -13.33 -4.08 6.01
C ILE A 141 -13.62 -5.10 7.11
N LEU A 142 -12.96 -4.97 8.26
CA LEU A 142 -13.11 -5.89 9.39
C LEU A 142 -14.55 -5.91 9.91
N SER A 143 -15.17 -4.75 10.11
CA SER A 143 -16.58 -4.66 10.52
C SER A 143 -17.52 -5.33 9.52
N LYS A 144 -17.32 -5.10 8.21
CA LYS A 144 -18.12 -5.77 7.16
C LYS A 144 -17.90 -7.28 7.09
N ALA A 145 -16.72 -7.74 7.49
CA ALA A 145 -16.38 -9.16 7.59
C ALA A 145 -16.84 -9.81 8.91
N GLY A 146 -17.50 -9.05 9.79
CA GLY A 146 -18.01 -9.55 11.08
C GLY A 146 -17.00 -9.53 12.22
N PHE A 147 -15.80 -9.01 12.00
CA PHE A 147 -14.82 -8.74 13.05
C PHE A 147 -15.14 -7.37 13.66
N ASN A 148 -16.08 -7.34 14.61
CA ASN A 148 -16.36 -6.14 15.40
C ASN A 148 -15.32 -6.06 16.53
N GLN A 149 -14.47 -5.04 16.51
CA GLN A 149 -13.63 -4.62 17.64
C GLN A 149 -14.20 -3.33 18.23
#